data_AF-A0A0N5CCV5-F1
#
_entry.id   AF-A0A0N5CCV5-F1
#
_cell.length_a   1.000
_cell.length_b   1.000
_cell.length_c   1.000
_cell.angle_alpha   90.00
_cell.angle_beta   90.00
_cell.angle_gamma   90.00
#
_symmetry.space_group_name_H-M   'P 1'
#
loop_
_entity.id
_entity.type
_entity.pdbx_description
1 polymer ?
#
loop_
_entity_poly.entity_id
_entity_poly.type
_entity_poly.pdbx_seq_one_letter_code
_entity_poly.pdbx_strand_id
1 'polypeptide(L)'
;MDSNKSTEVSNLEEGDSEVQYDMSVLPDEVIGIILSKLSWKDINKVKFVSKKLYGMIHKNYHKLERKKVQELSIRYYGDCRRYPFFIKIGVMAWENVGSDVPRYGPRTRIERFKNGEELSNFLKTADLRCLNKLNIPAARNIDIFTILNKSFQEGTNINTLNIVKLLEENLNSFQTFIGKLSSVREIVIKRVCFHSAGSEDNCLLLSSLLLLNGIERLSINECRKTNFLTADMVTRLFKNKLNLVSLNIETRSVEFVENVFKEFFKMEQPRKRDNKCDCNRVFLTIYFNGEYELLLDILRSNLNEVESVVEETDTSTPEDVSFASNVDCKYCLRNKHIFSRYFVVWDNEFASAHRRKFNFP
;
A
#
# COMPACT_ATOMS: atom_id res chain seq x y z
N MET A 1 -69.01 -50.66 -58.42
CA MET A 1 -68.21 -49.50 -58.86
C MET A 1 -68.12 -48.54 -57.69
N ASP A 2 -67.01 -48.71 -56.98
CA ASP A 2 -66.15 -47.74 -56.30
C ASP A 2 -66.73 -46.88 -55.18
N SER A 3 -66.66 -47.48 -53.99
CA SER A 3 -66.62 -46.86 -52.67
C SER A 3 -65.22 -46.28 -52.41
N ASN A 4 -65.12 -44.95 -52.35
CA ASN A 4 -63.89 -44.24 -52.01
C ASN A 4 -63.65 -44.26 -50.49
N LYS A 5 -62.64 -45.01 -50.07
CA LYS A 5 -62.07 -45.01 -48.72
C LYS A 5 -61.12 -43.81 -48.56
N SER A 6 -61.46 -42.86 -47.70
CA SER A 6 -60.53 -41.82 -47.25
C SER A 6 -59.59 -42.37 -46.20
N THR A 7 -58.29 -42.31 -46.49
CA THR A 7 -57.21 -42.67 -45.57
C THR A 7 -56.94 -41.50 -44.62
N GLU A 8 -57.29 -41.66 -43.34
CA GLU A 8 -56.80 -40.79 -42.25
C GLU A 8 -55.31 -41.07 -42.02
N VAL A 9 -54.48 -40.06 -42.21
CA VAL A 9 -53.07 -40.04 -41.83
C VAL A 9 -52.98 -39.31 -40.50
N SER A 10 -52.78 -40.07 -39.42
CA SER A 10 -52.56 -39.53 -38.07
C SER A 10 -51.16 -38.93 -37.98
N ASN A 11 -51.08 -37.60 -37.87
CA ASN A 11 -49.88 -36.88 -37.46
C ASN A 11 -49.56 -37.21 -35.99
N LEU A 12 -48.49 -37.98 -35.76
CA LEU A 12 -47.84 -38.07 -34.46
C LEU A 12 -47.06 -36.77 -34.25
N GLU A 13 -47.68 -35.82 -33.56
CA GLU A 13 -46.96 -34.73 -32.90
C GLU A 13 -46.18 -35.34 -31.74
N GLU A 14 -44.89 -35.63 -31.96
CA GLU A 14 -43.92 -35.84 -30.88
C GLU A 14 -43.85 -34.54 -30.07
N GLY A 15 -44.63 -34.50 -28.98
CA GLY A 15 -44.52 -33.48 -27.96
C GLY A 15 -43.16 -33.60 -27.29
N ASP A 16 -42.19 -32.81 -27.76
CA ASP A 16 -40.97 -32.48 -27.04
C ASP A 16 -41.37 -31.78 -25.72
N SER A 17 -41.68 -32.59 -24.70
CA SER A 17 -41.81 -32.11 -23.35
C SER A 17 -40.43 -31.62 -22.92
N GLU A 18 -40.20 -30.31 -22.97
CA GLU A 18 -39.05 -29.67 -22.33
C GLU A 18 -39.05 -30.11 -20.86
N VAL A 19 -38.23 -31.11 -20.55
CA VAL A 19 -37.96 -31.52 -19.18
C VAL A 19 -37.29 -30.31 -18.52
N GLN A 20 -38.07 -29.52 -17.80
CA GLN A 20 -37.55 -28.46 -16.94
C GLN A 20 -36.69 -29.13 -15.87
N TYR A 21 -35.39 -29.22 -16.15
CA TYR A 21 -34.40 -29.62 -15.16
C TYR A 21 -34.36 -28.54 -14.08
N ASP A 22 -35.10 -28.80 -13.01
CA ASP A 22 -35.25 -27.84 -11.94
C ASP A 22 -33.96 -27.80 -11.10
N MET A 23 -33.12 -26.81 -11.41
CA MET A 23 -31.94 -26.46 -10.62
C MET A 23 -32.31 -26.00 -9.18
N SER A 24 -33.61 -26.00 -8.82
CA SER A 24 -34.08 -25.85 -7.44
C SER A 24 -33.76 -27.04 -6.53
N VAL A 25 -33.45 -28.21 -7.09
CA VAL A 25 -33.25 -29.45 -6.32
C VAL A 25 -31.98 -29.42 -5.46
N LEU A 26 -30.95 -28.66 -5.86
CA LEU A 26 -29.69 -28.60 -5.10
C LEU A 26 -29.74 -27.51 -4.01
N PRO A 27 -29.34 -27.85 -2.76
CA PRO A 27 -29.16 -26.87 -1.70
C PRO A 27 -28.14 -25.78 -2.08
N ASP A 28 -28.36 -24.56 -1.59
CA ASP A 28 -27.51 -23.40 -1.87
C ASP A 28 -26.03 -23.64 -1.50
N GLU A 29 -25.77 -24.41 -0.44
CA GLU A 29 -24.43 -24.79 0.02
C GLU A 29 -23.71 -25.65 -1.02
N VAL A 30 -24.42 -26.61 -1.63
CA VAL A 30 -23.88 -27.51 -2.65
C VAL A 30 -23.53 -26.72 -3.91
N ILE A 31 -24.40 -25.79 -4.32
CA ILE A 31 -24.13 -24.89 -5.44
C ILE A 31 -22.91 -24.01 -5.13
N GLY A 32 -22.79 -23.50 -3.91
CA GLY A 32 -21.61 -22.74 -3.47
C GLY A 32 -20.30 -23.54 -3.59
N ILE A 33 -20.31 -24.82 -3.22
CA ILE A 33 -19.16 -25.72 -3.38
C ILE A 33 -18.84 -25.91 -4.86
N ILE A 34 -19.85 -26.19 -5.71
CA ILE A 34 -19.65 -26.35 -7.16
C ILE A 34 -19.03 -25.07 -7.75
N LEU A 35 -19.59 -23.90 -7.43
CA LEU A 35 -19.07 -22.60 -7.90
C LEU A 35 -17.63 -22.34 -7.46
N SER A 36 -17.24 -22.78 -6.25
CA SER A 36 -15.86 -22.62 -5.75
C SER A 36 -14.82 -23.44 -6.52
N LYS A 37 -15.26 -24.46 -7.27
CA LYS A 37 -14.40 -25.26 -8.15
C LYS A 37 -14.24 -24.66 -9.55
N LEU A 38 -15.04 -23.65 -9.89
CA LEU A 38 -15.00 -23.02 -11.21
C LEU A 38 -13.90 -21.96 -11.29
N SER A 39 -13.33 -21.81 -12.48
CA SER A 39 -12.39 -20.73 -12.74
C SER A 39 -13.07 -19.37 -12.69
N TRP A 40 -12.32 -18.31 -12.41
CA TRP A 40 -12.83 -16.93 -12.51
C TRP A 40 -13.52 -16.61 -13.86
N LYS A 41 -13.02 -17.17 -14.97
CA LYS A 41 -13.61 -16.97 -16.30
C LYS A 41 -14.99 -17.64 -16.40
N ASP A 42 -15.14 -18.83 -15.84
CA ASP A 42 -16.39 -19.59 -15.88
C ASP A 42 -17.42 -19.00 -14.93
N ILE A 43 -17.01 -18.57 -13.73
CA ILE A 43 -17.87 -17.82 -12.80
C ILE A 43 -18.47 -16.59 -13.49
N ASN A 44 -17.69 -15.89 -14.31
CA ASN A 44 -18.18 -14.75 -15.08
C ASN A 44 -19.19 -15.10 -16.17
N LYS A 45 -19.20 -16.34 -16.69
CA LYS A 45 -20.23 -16.81 -17.61
C LYS A 45 -21.48 -17.23 -16.85
N VAL A 46 -21.30 -18.01 -15.78
CA VAL A 46 -22.37 -18.58 -14.94
C VAL A 46 -23.27 -17.51 -14.35
N LYS A 47 -22.72 -16.36 -13.96
CA LYS A 47 -23.52 -15.25 -13.42
C LYS A 47 -24.55 -14.69 -14.40
N PHE A 48 -24.40 -14.94 -15.71
CA PHE A 48 -25.35 -14.50 -16.74
C PHE A 48 -26.39 -15.57 -17.10
N VAL A 49 -26.29 -16.77 -16.54
CA VAL A 49 -27.24 -17.86 -16.82
C VAL A 49 -28.59 -17.60 -16.15
N SER A 50 -28.61 -17.17 -14.88
CA SER A 50 -29.86 -16.86 -14.17
C SER A 50 -29.68 -15.87 -13.02
N LYS A 51 -30.77 -15.20 -12.62
CA LYS A 51 -30.80 -14.30 -11.44
C LYS A 51 -30.46 -15.05 -10.14
N LYS A 52 -30.89 -16.31 -10.01
CA LYS A 52 -30.59 -17.17 -8.84
C LYS A 52 -29.07 -17.38 -8.71
N LEU A 53 -28.42 -17.81 -9.80
CA LEU A 53 -26.97 -18.02 -9.82
C LEU A 53 -26.19 -16.73 -9.60
N TYR A 54 -26.63 -15.61 -10.19
CA TYR A 54 -26.05 -14.30 -9.91
C TYR A 54 -26.09 -13.98 -8.40
N GLY A 55 -27.24 -14.14 -7.76
CA GLY A 55 -27.41 -13.92 -6.33
C GLY A 55 -26.52 -14.83 -5.48
N MET A 56 -26.42 -16.11 -5.83
CA MET A 56 -25.57 -17.10 -5.15
C MET A 56 -24.08 -16.76 -5.26
N ILE A 57 -23.60 -16.42 -6.45
CA ILE A 57 -22.22 -15.97 -6.69
C ILE A 57 -21.92 -14.72 -5.86
N HIS A 58 -22.84 -13.75 -5.85
CA HIS A 58 -22.66 -12.50 -5.11
C HIS A 58 -22.56 -12.73 -3.59
N LYS A 59 -23.43 -13.58 -3.02
CA LYS A 59 -23.40 -13.95 -1.60
C LYS A 59 -22.15 -14.72 -1.20
N ASN A 60 -21.60 -15.55 -2.09
CA ASN A 60 -20.49 -16.45 -1.79
C ASN A 60 -19.13 -15.99 -2.33
N TYR A 61 -19.02 -14.76 -2.82
CA TYR A 61 -17.84 -14.27 -3.54
C TYR A 61 -16.51 -14.46 -2.79
N HIS A 62 -16.54 -14.40 -1.46
CA HIS A 62 -15.38 -14.62 -0.59
C HIS A 62 -14.83 -16.06 -0.62
N LYS A 63 -15.64 -17.05 -1.04
CA LYS A 63 -15.25 -18.47 -1.20
C LYS A 63 -14.82 -18.82 -2.63
N LEU A 64 -15.03 -17.92 -3.57
CA LEU A 64 -14.80 -18.17 -5.00
C LEU A 64 -13.38 -17.77 -5.41
N GLU A 65 -12.92 -18.31 -6.54
CA GLU A 65 -11.71 -17.80 -7.18
C GLU A 65 -11.97 -16.37 -7.69
N ARG A 66 -11.25 -15.40 -7.12
CA ARG A 66 -11.39 -13.99 -7.46
C ARG A 66 -10.23 -13.54 -8.33
N LYS A 67 -10.48 -12.49 -9.12
CA LYS A 67 -9.43 -11.89 -9.95
C LYS A 67 -8.35 -11.26 -9.07
N LYS A 68 -7.10 -11.71 -9.24
CA LYS A 68 -5.93 -11.13 -8.58
C LYS A 68 -5.68 -9.71 -9.09
N VAL A 69 -5.67 -8.77 -8.15
CA VAL A 69 -5.30 -7.37 -8.40
C VAL A 69 -3.84 -7.20 -7.98
N GLN A 70 -3.04 -6.55 -8.82
CA GLN A 70 -1.67 -6.19 -8.46
C GLN A 70 -1.58 -4.74 -8.01
N GLU A 71 -2.29 -3.85 -8.67
CA GLU A 71 -2.25 -2.43 -8.35
C GLU A 71 -3.66 -1.89 -8.12
N LEU A 72 -3.80 -1.13 -7.04
CA LEU A 72 -5.03 -0.44 -6.71
C LEU A 72 -4.70 1.03 -6.45
N SER A 73 -5.33 1.93 -7.19
CA SER A 73 -5.26 3.37 -6.92
C SER A 73 -6.66 3.90 -6.79
N ILE A 74 -6.95 4.49 -5.64
CA ILE A 74 -8.22 5.16 -5.38
C ILE A 74 -7.98 6.66 -5.51
N ARG A 75 -8.92 7.36 -6.14
CA ARG A 75 -9.00 8.82 -6.20
C ARG A 75 -10.36 9.24 -5.70
N TYR A 76 -10.40 10.37 -5.01
CA TYR A 76 -11.61 10.97 -4.49
C TYR A 76 -11.70 12.42 -4.96
N TYR A 77 -12.82 12.78 -5.58
CA TYR A 77 -13.12 14.13 -6.04
C TYR A 77 -14.43 14.58 -5.37
N GLY A 78 -14.31 15.30 -4.25
CA GLY A 78 -15.46 15.74 -3.46
C GLY A 78 -16.46 16.60 -4.22
N ASP A 79 -16.00 17.35 -5.22
CA ASP A 79 -16.85 18.23 -6.03
C ASP A 79 -17.62 17.48 -7.12
N CYS A 80 -17.28 16.22 -7.38
CA CYS A 80 -17.97 15.40 -8.38
C CYS A 80 -19.24 14.79 -7.79
N ARG A 81 -20.37 15.48 -7.96
CA ARG A 81 -21.68 15.06 -7.41
C ARG A 81 -22.15 13.66 -7.83
N ARG A 82 -21.77 13.18 -9.02
CA ARG A 82 -22.27 11.90 -9.56
C ARG A 82 -21.43 10.69 -9.13
N TYR A 83 -20.10 10.79 -9.22
CA TYR A 83 -19.19 9.69 -8.96
C TYR A 83 -17.92 10.22 -8.29
N PRO A 84 -17.95 10.47 -6.98
CA PRO A 84 -16.81 11.07 -6.31
C PRO A 84 -15.62 10.11 -6.20
N PHE A 85 -15.82 8.79 -6.32
CA PHE A 85 -14.75 7.80 -6.29
C PHE A 85 -14.37 7.30 -7.67
N PHE A 86 -13.07 7.26 -7.92
CA PHE A 86 -12.47 6.67 -9.13
C PHE A 86 -11.43 5.65 -8.70
N ILE A 87 -11.55 4.43 -9.20
CA ILE A 87 -10.54 3.40 -8.99
C ILE A 87 -9.83 3.11 -10.29
N LYS A 88 -8.51 3.08 -10.24
CA LYS A 88 -7.66 2.46 -11.25
C LYS A 88 -7.16 1.12 -10.72
N ILE A 89 -7.40 0.05 -11.46
CA ILE A 89 -7.03 -1.32 -11.10
C ILE A 89 -6.07 -1.86 -12.14
N GLY A 90 -4.88 -2.26 -11.70
CA GLY A 90 -3.92 -3.02 -12.49
C GLY A 90 -4.10 -4.51 -12.24
N VAL A 91 -4.38 -5.25 -13.30
CA VAL A 91 -4.45 -6.72 -13.26
C VAL A 91 -3.36 -7.29 -14.16
N MET A 92 -2.76 -8.41 -13.73
CA MET A 92 -1.92 -9.21 -14.61
C MET A 92 -2.80 -9.85 -15.67
N ALA A 93 -2.56 -9.48 -16.93
CA ALA A 93 -3.10 -10.24 -18.05
C ALA A 93 -1.97 -11.10 -18.60
N TRP A 94 -2.26 -12.39 -18.78
CA TRP A 94 -1.44 -13.24 -19.61
C TRP A 94 -1.76 -12.88 -21.06
N GLU A 95 -0.84 -12.21 -21.74
CA GLU A 95 -0.99 -11.99 -23.17
C GLU A 95 -0.20 -13.07 -23.89
N ASN A 96 -0.90 -14.05 -24.45
CA ASN A 96 -0.33 -15.04 -25.37
C ASN A 96 -0.13 -14.36 -26.73
N VAL A 97 0.81 -13.42 -26.81
CA VAL A 97 1.19 -12.79 -28.08
C VAL A 97 2.35 -13.60 -28.65
N GLY A 98 2.05 -14.76 -29.25
CA GLY A 98 2.87 -15.51 -30.22
C GLY A 98 4.40 -15.60 -30.02
N SER A 99 4.91 -15.31 -28.84
CA SER A 99 6.32 -15.19 -28.51
C SER A 99 6.56 -16.04 -27.29
N ASP A 100 7.67 -16.78 -27.32
CA ASP A 100 8.05 -17.73 -26.27
C ASP A 100 8.35 -17.04 -24.92
N VAL A 101 8.30 -15.71 -24.87
CA VAL A 101 8.49 -14.91 -23.66
C VAL A 101 7.16 -14.24 -23.28
N PRO A 102 6.50 -14.68 -22.20
CA PRO A 102 5.30 -14.04 -21.70
C PRO A 102 5.56 -12.56 -21.42
N ARG A 103 4.86 -11.66 -22.13
CA ARG A 103 4.88 -10.24 -21.79
C ARG A 103 3.85 -9.95 -20.73
N TYR A 104 4.32 -9.53 -19.56
CA TYR A 104 3.48 -9.08 -18.46
C TYR A 104 3.13 -7.61 -18.65
N GLY A 105 2.02 -7.35 -19.34
CA GLY A 105 1.44 -6.02 -19.48
C GLY A 105 0.37 -5.77 -18.41
N PRO A 106 0.49 -4.73 -17.57
CA PRO A 106 -0.58 -4.38 -16.64
C PRO A 106 -1.79 -3.85 -17.42
N ARG A 107 -2.87 -4.63 -17.50
CA ARG A 107 -4.14 -4.11 -18.02
C ARG A 107 -4.76 -3.23 -16.95
N THR A 108 -4.92 -1.96 -17.29
CA THR A 108 -5.58 -0.99 -16.42
C THR A 108 -7.07 -0.95 -16.72
N ARG A 109 -7.89 -1.04 -15.68
CA ARG A 109 -9.33 -0.76 -15.75
C ARG A 109 -9.65 0.42 -14.84
N ILE A 110 -10.53 1.33 -15.29
CA ILE A 110 -11.00 2.47 -14.51
C ILE A 110 -12.47 2.26 -14.20
N GLU A 111 -12.84 2.39 -12.93
CA GLU A 111 -14.22 2.28 -12.45
C GLU A 111 -14.61 3.50 -11.62
N ARG A 112 -15.92 3.79 -11.58
CA ARG A 112 -16.49 4.98 -10.94
C ARG A 112 -17.61 4.58 -9.99
N PHE A 113 -17.63 5.17 -8.79
CA PHE A 113 -18.60 4.81 -7.74
C PHE A 113 -19.22 6.05 -7.12
N LYS A 114 -20.51 5.96 -6.79
CA LYS A 114 -21.30 7.06 -6.24
C LYS A 114 -21.02 7.29 -4.76
N ASN A 115 -20.70 6.23 -4.03
CA ASN A 115 -20.49 6.27 -2.58
C ASN A 115 -19.52 5.18 -2.11
N GLY A 116 -19.15 5.25 -0.83
CA GLY A 116 -18.21 4.31 -0.21
C GLY A 116 -18.72 2.87 -0.12
N GLU A 117 -20.04 2.65 -0.10
CA GLU A 117 -20.62 1.31 -0.02
C GLU A 117 -20.53 0.59 -1.37
N GLU A 118 -20.84 1.29 -2.46
CA GLU A 118 -20.61 0.77 -3.83
C GLU A 118 -19.13 0.44 -4.04
N LEU A 119 -18.21 1.32 -3.61
CA LEU A 119 -16.77 1.10 -3.63
C LEU A 119 -16.37 -0.15 -2.83
N SER A 120 -16.83 -0.26 -1.58
CA SER A 120 -16.57 -1.41 -0.69
C SER A 120 -17.03 -2.74 -1.32
N ASN A 121 -18.26 -2.76 -1.84
CA ASN A 121 -18.83 -3.96 -2.45
C ASN A 121 -18.08 -4.36 -3.72
N PHE A 122 -17.64 -3.39 -4.52
CA PHE A 122 -16.78 -3.65 -5.65
C PHE A 122 -15.42 -4.23 -5.21
N LEU A 123 -14.77 -3.66 -4.20
CA LEU A 123 -13.47 -4.14 -3.72
C LEU A 123 -13.54 -5.57 -3.16
N LYS A 124 -14.66 -5.98 -2.55
CA LYS A 124 -14.88 -7.37 -2.11
C LYS A 124 -14.86 -8.38 -3.27
N THR A 125 -15.12 -7.91 -4.49
CA THR A 125 -15.07 -8.75 -5.71
C THR A 125 -13.66 -8.98 -6.25
N ALA A 126 -12.64 -8.33 -5.67
CA ALA A 126 -11.25 -8.52 -6.05
C ALA A 126 -10.52 -9.41 -5.02
N ASP A 127 -9.50 -10.14 -5.48
CA ASP A 127 -8.50 -10.70 -4.56
C ASP A 127 -7.45 -9.62 -4.27
N LEU A 128 -7.51 -9.07 -3.06
CA LEU A 128 -6.64 -8.00 -2.57
C LEU A 128 -5.57 -8.51 -1.59
N ARG A 129 -5.44 -9.83 -1.40
CA ARG A 129 -4.52 -10.42 -0.39
C ARG A 129 -3.04 -10.15 -0.67
N CYS A 130 -2.68 -9.90 -1.93
CA CYS A 130 -1.32 -9.60 -2.35
C CYS A 130 -1.33 -8.46 -3.37
N LEU A 131 -1.02 -7.24 -2.93
CA LEU A 131 -0.91 -6.07 -3.79
C LEU A 131 0.56 -5.70 -3.99
N ASN A 132 0.95 -5.41 -5.23
CA ASN A 132 2.23 -4.75 -5.49
C ASN A 132 2.16 -3.26 -5.08
N LYS A 133 1.03 -2.60 -5.35
CA LYS A 133 0.90 -1.16 -5.07
C LYS A 133 -0.51 -0.78 -4.64
N LEU A 134 -0.61 -0.03 -3.54
CA LEU A 134 -1.85 0.60 -3.10
C LEU A 134 -1.64 2.11 -2.99
N ASN A 135 -2.40 2.90 -3.75
CA ASN A 135 -2.42 4.36 -3.63
C ASN A 135 -3.76 4.82 -3.04
N ILE A 136 -3.69 5.46 -1.88
CA ILE A 136 -4.84 5.98 -1.12
C ILE A 136 -4.87 7.51 -1.27
N PRO A 137 -6.01 8.08 -1.67
CA PRO A 137 -6.11 9.50 -1.95
C PRO A 137 -6.16 10.33 -0.67
N ALA A 138 -6.00 11.64 -0.84
CA ALA A 138 -6.42 12.59 0.18
C ALA A 138 -7.94 12.77 0.08
N ALA A 139 -8.68 12.44 1.12
CA ALA A 139 -10.10 12.77 1.25
C ALA A 139 -10.29 13.54 2.56
N ARG A 140 -10.78 14.79 2.47
CA ARG A 140 -10.99 15.65 3.67
C ARG A 140 -12.23 15.27 4.47
N ASN A 141 -13.25 14.73 3.81
CA ASN A 141 -14.57 14.52 4.43
C ASN A 141 -14.97 13.05 4.43
N ILE A 142 -14.07 12.15 4.05
CA ILE A 142 -14.34 10.72 3.99
C ILE A 142 -13.17 10.00 4.63
N ASP A 143 -13.51 9.22 5.63
CA ASP A 143 -12.63 8.20 6.17
C ASP A 143 -12.52 7.03 5.18
N ILE A 144 -11.55 7.14 4.27
CA ILE A 144 -11.27 6.10 3.28
C ILE A 144 -10.82 4.79 3.94
N PHE A 145 -10.17 4.84 5.10
CA PHE A 145 -9.72 3.64 5.79
C PHE A 145 -10.89 2.85 6.37
N THR A 146 -11.96 3.52 6.83
CA THR A 146 -13.22 2.85 7.18
C THR A 146 -13.82 2.06 6.01
N ILE A 147 -13.76 2.60 4.78
CA ILE A 147 -14.21 1.88 3.58
C ILE A 147 -13.27 0.69 3.30
N LEU A 148 -11.96 0.91 3.30
CA LEU A 148 -10.97 -0.14 3.04
C LEU A 148 -11.05 -1.28 4.07
N ASN A 149 -11.33 -0.95 5.34
CA ASN A 149 -11.49 -1.91 6.41
C ASN A 149 -12.63 -2.92 6.15
N LYS A 150 -13.66 -2.55 5.40
CA LYS A 150 -14.75 -3.48 5.03
C LYS A 150 -14.34 -4.49 3.95
N SER A 151 -13.26 -4.23 3.21
CA SER A 151 -12.87 -4.99 2.02
C SER A 151 -11.55 -5.74 2.18
N PHE A 152 -10.59 -5.19 2.92
CA PHE A 152 -9.31 -5.82 3.19
C PHE A 152 -9.43 -6.88 4.28
N GLN A 153 -8.71 -7.99 4.09
CA GLN A 153 -8.70 -9.14 4.99
C GLN A 153 -7.42 -9.12 5.84
N GLU A 154 -7.47 -9.72 7.02
CA GLU A 154 -6.27 -9.99 7.81
C GLU A 154 -5.27 -10.84 7.00
N GLY A 155 -3.98 -10.56 7.18
CA GLY A 155 -2.93 -11.23 6.42
C GLY A 155 -2.71 -10.66 5.00
N THR A 156 -3.18 -9.43 4.73
CA THR A 156 -2.94 -8.80 3.43
C THR A 156 -1.49 -8.34 3.31
N ASN A 157 -0.84 -8.65 2.20
CA ASN A 157 0.52 -8.21 1.88
C ASN A 157 0.48 -7.09 0.85
N ILE A 158 1.22 -6.00 1.10
CA ILE A 158 1.33 -4.86 0.18
C ILE A 158 2.81 -4.55 -0.02
N ASN A 159 3.32 -4.57 -1.25
CA ASN A 159 4.71 -4.18 -1.47
C ASN A 159 4.90 -2.67 -1.24
N THR A 160 4.17 -1.80 -1.96
CA THR A 160 4.23 -0.34 -1.76
C THR A 160 2.86 0.24 -1.38
N LEU A 161 2.78 0.87 -0.20
CA LEU A 161 1.62 1.62 0.30
C LEU A 161 1.88 3.13 0.21
N ASN A 162 1.12 3.83 -0.61
CA ASN A 162 1.24 5.27 -0.79
C ASN A 162 -0.03 5.98 -0.31
N ILE A 163 0.10 6.84 0.69
CA ILE A 163 -0.97 7.62 1.30
C ILE A 163 -0.71 9.08 1.00
N VAL A 164 -1.60 9.70 0.22
CA VAL A 164 -1.41 11.10 -0.21
C VAL A 164 -1.58 12.09 0.95
N LYS A 165 -2.48 11.80 1.89
CA LYS A 165 -2.71 12.61 3.09
C LYS A 165 -3.29 11.75 4.21
N LEU A 166 -2.72 11.85 5.40
CA LEU A 166 -3.24 11.26 6.63
C LEU A 166 -3.67 12.39 7.58
N LEU A 167 -4.91 12.30 8.06
CA LEU A 167 -5.53 13.25 8.98
C LEU A 167 -5.68 12.61 10.35
N GLU A 168 -5.66 13.43 11.39
CA GLU A 168 -5.78 13.01 12.79
C GLU A 168 -7.11 12.26 13.04
N GLU A 169 -8.22 12.79 12.51
CA GLU A 169 -9.55 12.17 12.58
C GLU A 169 -9.64 10.75 11.97
N ASN A 170 -8.68 10.38 11.12
CA ASN A 170 -8.63 9.07 10.46
C ASN A 170 -7.61 8.12 11.11
N LEU A 171 -6.99 8.50 12.24
CA LEU A 171 -5.94 7.69 12.88
C LEU A 171 -6.45 6.32 13.35
N ASN A 172 -7.61 6.27 13.99
CA ASN A 172 -8.18 5.02 14.51
C ASN A 172 -8.52 4.01 13.40
N SER A 173 -9.11 4.49 12.31
CA SER A 173 -9.44 3.66 11.15
C SER A 173 -8.19 3.27 10.36
N PHE A 174 -7.21 4.16 10.26
CA PHE A 174 -5.88 3.85 9.74
C PHE A 174 -5.20 2.74 10.54
N GLN A 175 -5.18 2.83 11.87
CA GLN A 175 -4.60 1.81 12.75
C GLN A 175 -5.29 0.46 12.55
N THR A 176 -6.62 0.45 12.49
CA THR A 176 -7.40 -0.77 12.20
C THR A 176 -7.05 -1.36 10.83
N PHE A 177 -6.85 -0.51 9.82
CA PHE A 177 -6.46 -0.93 8.48
C PHE A 177 -5.05 -1.52 8.47
N ILE A 178 -4.10 -0.85 9.11
CA ILE A 178 -2.72 -1.31 9.24
C ILE A 178 -2.64 -2.64 9.98
N GLY A 179 -3.46 -2.85 11.02
CA GLY A 179 -3.53 -4.10 11.76
C GLY A 179 -3.94 -5.33 10.92
N LYS A 180 -4.57 -5.13 9.76
CA LYS A 180 -4.91 -6.21 8.82
C LYS A 180 -3.77 -6.62 7.90
N LEU A 181 -2.72 -5.79 7.81
CA LEU A 181 -1.62 -6.02 6.90
C LEU A 181 -0.59 -6.94 7.57
N SER A 182 -0.27 -8.07 6.95
CA SER A 182 0.79 -8.96 7.43
C SER A 182 2.19 -8.43 7.13
N SER A 183 2.34 -7.80 5.95
CA SER A 183 3.61 -7.19 5.56
C SER A 183 3.39 -5.97 4.67
N VAL A 184 4.23 -4.96 4.90
CA VAL A 184 4.39 -3.83 3.99
C VAL A 184 5.86 -3.54 3.80
N ARG A 185 6.34 -3.56 2.56
CA ARG A 185 7.78 -3.33 2.28
C ARG A 185 8.12 -1.85 2.28
N GLU A 186 7.29 -1.03 1.63
CA GLU A 186 7.49 0.40 1.49
C GLU A 186 6.22 1.17 1.85
N ILE A 187 6.35 2.19 2.70
CA ILE A 187 5.28 3.10 3.06
C ILE A 187 5.70 4.53 2.71
N VAL A 188 4.84 5.23 1.99
CA VAL A 188 5.01 6.65 1.65
C VAL A 188 3.78 7.40 2.11
N ILE A 189 3.92 8.25 3.13
CA ILE A 189 2.87 9.15 3.61
C ILE A 189 3.27 10.58 3.23
N LYS A 190 2.67 11.07 2.13
CA LYS A 190 3.08 12.35 1.52
C LYS A 190 2.73 13.58 2.34
N ARG A 191 1.75 13.48 3.24
CA ARG A 191 1.28 14.60 4.08
C ARG A 191 0.64 14.05 5.36
N VAL A 192 1.30 14.19 6.49
CA VAL A 192 0.70 13.97 7.81
C VAL A 192 0.32 15.33 8.39
N CYS A 193 -0.97 15.54 8.65
CA CYS A 193 -1.48 16.80 9.20
C CYS A 193 -2.15 16.55 10.57
N PHE A 194 -1.37 16.40 11.63
CA PHE A 194 -1.87 16.33 13.01
C PHE A 194 -1.68 17.68 13.69
N HIS A 195 -2.79 18.25 14.18
CA HIS A 195 -2.79 19.59 14.76
C HIS A 195 -2.71 19.56 16.28
N SER A 196 -3.01 18.41 16.90
CA SER A 196 -2.92 18.27 18.34
C SER A 196 -1.46 18.34 18.82
N ALA A 197 -1.22 19.21 19.81
CA ALA A 197 0.01 19.22 20.61
C ALA A 197 -0.03 18.15 21.72
N GLY A 198 -0.96 17.19 21.64
CA GLY A 198 -1.13 16.13 22.62
C GLY A 198 -0.16 14.98 22.34
N SER A 199 0.58 14.55 23.35
CA SER A 199 1.53 13.43 23.25
C SER A 199 0.87 12.09 22.91
N GLU A 200 -0.45 11.95 23.09
CA GLU A 200 -1.19 10.70 22.90
C GLU A 200 -1.36 10.31 21.41
N ASP A 201 -1.75 11.23 20.52
CA ASP A 201 -1.98 10.93 19.10
C ASP A 201 -0.69 10.55 18.35
N ASN A 202 0.39 11.23 18.75
CA ASN A 202 1.76 10.97 18.35
C ASN A 202 2.17 9.52 18.62
N CYS A 203 1.74 8.96 19.74
CA CYS A 203 1.98 7.56 20.07
C CYS A 203 1.18 6.60 19.18
N LEU A 204 -0.02 6.98 18.69
CA LEU A 204 -0.87 6.10 17.88
C LEU A 204 -0.31 5.86 16.47
N LEU A 205 0.19 6.89 15.79
CA LEU A 205 0.81 6.70 14.47
C LEU A 205 2.06 5.83 14.57
N LEU A 206 2.94 6.13 15.53
CA LEU A 206 4.14 5.34 15.77
C LEU A 206 3.76 3.89 16.09
N SER A 207 2.81 3.67 17.00
CA SER A 207 2.33 2.34 17.37
C SER A 207 1.80 1.59 16.16
N SER A 208 1.03 2.26 15.30
CA SER A 208 0.50 1.66 14.05
C SER A 208 1.62 1.20 13.12
N LEU A 209 2.63 2.05 12.88
CA LEU A 209 3.78 1.67 12.06
C LEU A 209 4.63 0.57 12.72
N LEU A 210 4.68 0.55 14.05
CA LEU A 210 5.34 -0.49 14.84
C LEU A 210 4.64 -1.86 14.77
N LEU A 211 3.38 -1.95 14.34
CA LEU A 211 2.70 -3.23 14.09
C LEU A 211 3.14 -3.93 12.79
N LEU A 212 3.66 -3.17 11.81
CA LEU A 212 3.93 -3.71 10.47
C LEU A 212 5.26 -4.44 10.37
N ASN A 213 5.23 -5.72 10.03
CA ASN A 213 6.45 -6.47 9.78
C ASN A 213 6.99 -6.20 8.37
N GLY A 214 8.32 -6.22 8.23
CA GLY A 214 8.98 -6.18 6.93
C GLY A 214 9.08 -4.79 6.26
N ILE A 215 8.83 -3.69 6.97
CA ILE A 215 9.08 -2.35 6.41
C ILE A 215 10.58 -2.19 6.19
N GLU A 216 10.95 -1.99 4.93
CA GLU A 216 12.30 -1.65 4.49
C GLU A 216 12.47 -0.14 4.28
N ARG A 217 11.41 0.52 3.79
CA ARG A 217 11.44 1.93 3.41
C ARG A 217 10.22 2.66 3.95
N LEU A 218 10.46 3.75 4.67
CA LEU A 218 9.41 4.61 5.20
C LEU A 218 9.69 6.04 4.76
N SER A 219 8.69 6.71 4.17
CA SER A 219 8.76 8.13 3.84
C SER A 219 7.59 8.84 4.49
N ILE A 220 7.86 9.88 5.29
CA ILE A 220 6.86 10.67 6.00
C ILE A 220 7.14 12.13 5.75
N ASN A 221 6.13 12.86 5.30
CA ASN A 221 6.25 14.28 5.03
C ASN A 221 5.24 15.04 5.90
N GLU A 222 5.73 15.95 6.72
CA GLU A 222 4.89 16.76 7.60
C GLU A 222 4.14 17.84 6.82
N CYS A 223 2.94 18.20 7.28
CA CYS A 223 2.27 19.38 6.80
C CYS A 223 2.95 20.66 7.33
N ARG A 224 2.90 21.76 6.58
CA ARG A 224 3.62 23.02 6.89
C ARG A 224 3.36 23.64 8.28
N LYS A 225 2.33 23.19 8.99
CA LYS A 225 1.88 23.75 10.27
C LYS A 225 1.93 22.73 11.41
N THR A 226 2.57 21.59 11.19
CA THR A 226 2.55 20.46 12.12
C THR A 226 3.99 20.03 12.39
N ASN A 227 4.33 19.90 13.67
CA ASN A 227 5.63 19.40 14.14
C ASN A 227 5.36 18.19 15.03
N PHE A 228 4.82 17.14 14.44
CA PHE A 228 4.37 15.97 15.20
C PHE A 228 5.51 14.96 15.40
N LEU A 229 6.49 14.96 14.50
CA LEU A 229 7.66 14.09 14.60
C LEU A 229 8.59 14.55 15.72
N THR A 230 9.10 13.59 16.49
CA THR A 230 10.12 13.82 17.51
C THR A 230 11.33 12.90 17.27
N ALA A 231 12.49 13.28 17.80
CA ALA A 231 13.71 12.46 17.70
C ALA A 231 13.54 11.06 18.33
N ASP A 232 12.79 10.98 19.44
CA ASP A 232 12.45 9.71 20.09
C ASP A 232 11.63 8.79 19.17
N MET A 233 10.66 9.33 18.41
CA MET A 233 9.92 8.52 17.43
C MET A 233 10.83 7.93 16.36
N VAL A 234 11.73 8.75 15.81
CA VAL A 234 12.66 8.34 14.75
C VAL A 234 13.60 7.25 15.25
N THR A 235 14.20 7.43 16.42
CA THR A 235 15.09 6.41 17.00
C THR A 235 14.33 5.13 17.37
N ARG A 236 13.10 5.23 17.88
CA ARG A 236 12.25 4.05 18.14
C ARG A 236 11.91 3.28 16.87
N LEU A 237 11.68 3.96 15.74
CA LEU A 237 11.47 3.29 14.45
C LEU A 237 12.68 2.44 14.06
N PHE A 238 13.90 2.99 14.12
CA PHE A 238 15.12 2.22 13.82
C PHE A 238 15.40 1.11 14.84
N LYS A 239 15.22 1.37 16.15
CA LYS A 239 15.48 0.39 17.22
C LYS A 239 14.54 -0.82 17.14
N ASN A 240 13.25 -0.58 16.87
CA ASN A 240 12.23 -1.63 16.91
C ASN A 240 12.04 -2.36 15.57
N LYS A 241 12.49 -1.78 14.45
CA LYS A 241 12.32 -2.38 13.11
C LYS A 241 13.66 -2.84 12.54
N LEU A 242 13.96 -4.13 12.77
CA LEU A 242 15.20 -4.77 12.31
C LEU A 242 15.43 -4.75 10.79
N ASN A 243 14.40 -4.46 9.99
CA ASN A 243 14.48 -4.45 8.54
C ASN A 243 14.42 -3.04 7.93
N LEU A 244 14.26 -1.98 8.73
CA LEU A 244 14.17 -0.61 8.20
C LEU A 244 15.54 -0.18 7.67
N VAL A 245 15.66 -0.09 6.34
CA VAL A 245 16.89 0.31 5.65
C VAL A 245 16.91 1.82 5.43
N SER A 246 15.77 2.42 5.12
CA SER A 246 15.68 3.84 4.77
C SER A 246 14.46 4.50 5.40
N LEU A 247 14.70 5.62 6.06
CA LEU A 247 13.68 6.53 6.56
C LEU A 247 13.89 7.89 5.88
N ASN A 248 12.86 8.38 5.20
CA ASN A 248 12.84 9.67 4.54
C ASN A 248 11.85 10.58 5.27
N ILE A 249 12.30 11.76 5.69
CA ILE A 249 11.48 12.73 6.41
C ILE A 249 11.53 14.06 5.69
N GLU A 250 10.37 14.61 5.33
CA GLU A 250 10.27 16.00 4.87
C GLU A 250 9.76 16.88 6.01
N THR A 251 10.56 17.88 6.42
CA THR A 251 10.28 18.75 7.56
C THR A 251 10.85 20.16 7.38
N ARG A 252 10.47 21.08 8.28
CA ARG A 252 10.94 22.47 8.36
C ARG A 252 11.56 22.82 9.70
N SER A 253 11.47 21.93 10.68
CA SER A 253 11.91 22.22 12.05
C SER A 253 13.41 21.95 12.20
N VAL A 254 14.19 23.03 12.31
CA VAL A 254 15.64 22.96 12.56
C VAL A 254 15.92 22.19 13.85
N GLU A 255 15.20 22.54 14.93
CA GLU A 255 15.32 21.88 16.24
C GLU A 255 15.06 20.38 16.14
N PHE A 256 14.04 19.96 15.39
CA PHE A 256 13.77 18.54 15.16
C PHE A 256 14.94 17.86 14.45
N VAL A 257 15.43 18.45 13.35
CA VAL A 257 16.53 17.85 12.56
C VAL A 257 17.80 17.75 13.39
N GLU A 258 18.13 18.79 14.15
CA GLU A 258 19.28 18.80 15.07
C GLU A 258 19.16 17.69 16.12
N ASN A 259 18.01 17.59 16.81
CA ASN A 259 17.78 16.57 17.82
C ASN A 259 17.85 15.15 17.24
N VAL A 260 17.24 14.95 16.07
CA VAL A 260 17.28 13.66 15.37
C VAL A 260 18.70 13.31 14.95
N PHE A 261 19.50 14.27 14.48
CA PHE A 261 20.90 14.05 14.11
C PHE A 261 21.70 13.50 15.30
N LYS A 262 21.63 14.18 16.46
CA LYS A 262 22.32 13.75 17.68
C LYS A 262 21.88 12.35 18.12
N GLU A 263 20.57 12.13 18.17
CA GLU A 263 19.99 10.87 18.63
C GLU A 263 20.23 9.70 17.67
N PHE A 264 20.19 9.95 16.35
CA PHE A 264 20.43 8.93 15.32
C PHE A 264 21.85 8.37 15.36
N PHE A 265 22.86 9.20 15.66
CA PHE A 265 24.23 8.72 15.82
C PHE A 265 24.51 8.12 17.21
N LYS A 266 23.79 8.56 18.26
CA LYS A 266 23.89 7.98 19.60
C LYS A 266 23.13 6.67 19.79
N MET A 267 22.17 6.34 18.92
CA MET A 267 21.35 5.15 19.09
C MET A 267 22.20 3.86 19.13
N GLU A 268 21.78 2.86 19.89
CA GLU A 268 22.41 1.54 19.82
C GLU A 268 22.00 0.80 18.54
N GLN A 269 22.86 -0.10 18.08
CA GLN A 269 22.53 -0.95 16.94
C GLN A 269 21.37 -1.89 17.30
N PRO A 270 20.37 -2.04 16.42
CA PRO A 270 19.26 -2.94 16.70
C PRO A 270 19.76 -4.40 16.64
N ARG A 271 19.42 -5.20 17.66
CA ARG A 271 19.87 -6.59 17.80
C ARG A 271 19.07 -7.50 16.86
N LYS A 272 19.70 -7.99 15.77
CA LYS A 272 19.10 -9.08 14.97
C LYS A 272 19.15 -10.39 15.76
N ARG A 273 18.06 -11.16 15.73
CA ARG A 273 17.95 -12.47 16.42
C ARG A 273 18.79 -13.55 15.75
N ASP A 274 18.95 -13.47 14.43
CA ASP A 274 19.71 -14.43 13.66
C ASP A 274 21.12 -13.86 13.43
N ASN A 275 22.15 -14.64 13.77
CA ASN A 275 23.57 -14.24 13.84
C ASN A 275 24.21 -13.77 12.50
N LYS A 276 23.41 -13.49 11.47
CA LYS A 276 23.84 -12.86 10.21
C LYS A 276 23.26 -11.46 10.13
N CYS A 277 24.13 -10.47 10.23
CA CYS A 277 23.74 -9.08 10.12
C CYS A 277 23.59 -8.71 8.63
N ASP A 278 22.43 -9.01 8.04
CA ASP A 278 22.20 -8.78 6.60
C ASP A 278 22.01 -7.30 6.22
N CYS A 279 21.88 -6.40 7.21
CA CYS A 279 21.77 -4.96 6.96
C CYS A 279 22.94 -4.27 7.64
N ASN A 280 23.97 -3.98 6.84
CA ASN A 280 25.14 -3.23 7.27
C ASN A 280 24.94 -1.72 7.17
N ARG A 281 23.80 -1.24 6.65
CA ARG A 281 23.57 0.18 6.37
C ARG A 281 22.16 0.60 6.73
N VAL A 282 22.05 1.78 7.34
CA VAL A 282 20.78 2.49 7.54
C VAL A 282 20.90 3.92 7.05
N PHE A 283 19.85 4.39 6.40
CA PHE A 283 19.76 5.73 5.81
C PHE A 283 18.64 6.51 6.47
N LEU A 284 18.96 7.70 6.96
CA LEU A 284 18.00 8.72 7.35
C LEU A 284 18.17 9.92 6.43
N THR A 285 17.20 10.12 5.54
CA THR A 285 17.20 11.23 4.59
C THR A 285 16.24 12.32 5.07
N ILE A 286 16.74 13.53 5.25
CA ILE A 286 15.96 14.71 5.59
C ILE A 286 15.81 15.58 4.33
N TYR A 287 14.57 15.75 3.87
CA TYR A 287 14.21 16.74 2.87
C TYR A 287 13.82 18.03 3.60
N PHE A 288 14.78 18.94 3.73
CA PHE A 288 14.61 20.15 4.50
C PHE A 288 14.03 21.28 3.65
N ASN A 289 13.06 22.01 4.22
CA ASN A 289 12.34 23.10 3.57
C ASN A 289 12.47 24.40 4.37
N GLY A 290 13.70 24.90 4.56
CA GLY A 290 13.98 26.08 5.38
C GLY A 290 15.35 26.68 5.08
N GLU A 291 15.93 27.39 6.05
CA GLU A 291 17.28 27.97 5.95
C GLU A 291 18.35 26.87 5.94
N TYR A 292 18.58 26.28 4.76
CA TYR A 292 19.42 25.09 4.59
C TYR A 292 20.86 25.29 5.08
N GLU A 293 21.50 26.40 4.72
CA GLU A 293 22.86 26.71 5.16
C GLU A 293 22.96 26.85 6.69
N LEU A 294 21.98 27.52 7.32
CA LEU A 294 21.92 27.63 8.78
C LEU A 294 21.81 26.24 9.43
N LEU A 295 20.96 25.37 8.87
CA LEU A 295 20.85 23.99 9.34
C LEU A 295 22.20 23.26 9.22
N LEU A 296 22.88 23.36 8.08
CA LEU A 296 24.19 22.71 7.89
C LEU A 296 25.23 23.21 8.88
N ASP A 297 25.29 24.53 9.14
CA ASP A 297 26.20 25.10 10.13
C ASP A 297 25.93 24.54 11.54
N ILE A 298 24.64 24.41 11.91
CA ILE A 298 24.24 23.78 13.18
C ILE A 298 24.70 22.31 13.23
N LEU A 299 24.44 21.52 12.18
CA LEU A 299 24.83 20.11 12.13
C LEU A 299 26.35 19.93 12.20
N ARG A 300 27.12 20.77 11.49
CA ARG A 300 28.59 20.78 11.52
C ARG A 300 29.13 21.13 12.89
N SER A 301 28.52 22.13 13.56
CA SER A 301 28.92 22.50 14.92
C SER A 301 28.72 21.36 15.93
N ASN A 302 27.73 20.51 15.68
CA ASN A 302 27.38 19.36 16.52
C ASN A 302 28.24 18.11 16.25
N LEU A 303 29.13 18.10 15.24
CA LEU A 303 29.98 16.93 14.95
C LEU A 303 30.88 16.53 16.13
N ASN A 304 31.33 17.50 16.93
CA ASN A 304 32.13 17.24 18.12
C ASN A 304 31.34 16.53 19.25
N GLU A 305 30.01 16.57 19.21
CA GLU A 305 29.13 15.92 20.19
C GLU A 305 28.77 14.47 19.82
N VAL A 306 29.07 14.05 18.59
CA VAL A 306 28.76 12.71 18.06
C VAL A 306 30.04 12.01 17.62
N GLU A 307 30.46 11.01 18.41
CA GLU A 307 31.69 10.29 18.15
C GLU A 307 31.67 9.55 16.80
N SER A 308 32.79 9.59 16.08
CA SER A 308 33.00 8.83 14.84
C SER A 308 32.04 9.18 13.70
N VAL A 309 31.56 10.42 13.65
CA VAL A 309 30.79 10.95 12.51
C VAL A 309 31.71 11.81 11.64
N VAL A 310 31.67 11.57 10.33
CA VAL A 310 32.39 12.37 9.33
C VAL A 310 31.40 12.93 8.32
N GLU A 311 31.63 14.16 7.86
CA GLU A 311 30.94 14.71 6.69
C GLU A 311 31.56 14.08 5.43
N GLU A 312 30.75 13.38 4.64
CA GLU A 312 31.14 12.83 3.35
C GLU A 312 30.86 13.87 2.26
N THR A 313 31.90 14.28 1.56
CA THR A 313 31.77 15.17 0.40
C THR A 313 31.47 14.33 -0.83
N ASP A 314 30.18 14.14 -1.14
CA ASP A 314 29.80 13.55 -2.42
C ASP A 314 29.94 14.61 -3.52
N THR A 315 30.91 14.41 -4.42
CA THR A 315 31.14 15.34 -5.53
C THR A 315 30.13 15.16 -6.67
N SER A 316 29.29 14.11 -6.62
CA SER A 316 28.38 13.77 -7.71
C SER A 316 27.04 14.52 -7.66
N THR A 317 26.59 14.94 -6.48
CA THR A 317 25.35 15.68 -6.28
C THR A 317 25.59 16.90 -5.39
N PRO A 318 25.71 18.12 -5.95
CA PRO A 318 25.91 19.33 -5.14
C PRO A 318 24.67 19.73 -4.31
N GLU A 319 23.64 18.87 -4.26
CA GLU A 319 22.32 19.17 -3.71
C GLU A 319 22.11 18.59 -2.31
N ASP A 320 23.01 17.71 -1.85
CA ASP A 320 22.92 17.05 -0.55
C ASP A 320 24.24 17.02 0.22
N VAL A 321 24.13 17.02 1.54
CA VAL A 321 25.24 16.80 2.48
C VAL A 321 24.97 15.50 3.23
N SER A 322 25.96 14.63 3.26
CA SER A 322 25.88 13.33 3.92
C SER A 322 26.81 13.29 5.11
N PHE A 323 26.31 12.81 6.24
CA PHE A 323 27.11 12.51 7.43
C PHE A 323 27.10 11.01 7.64
N ALA A 324 28.27 10.42 7.77
CA ALA A 324 28.44 8.99 7.90
C ALA A 324 29.12 8.61 9.21
N SER A 325 28.71 7.48 9.78
CA SER A 325 29.42 6.84 10.88
C SER A 325 29.54 5.36 10.62
N ASN A 326 30.75 4.84 10.81
CA ASN A 326 31.06 3.42 10.69
C ASN A 326 31.43 2.90 12.08
N VAL A 327 30.62 1.99 12.61
CA VAL A 327 30.82 1.41 13.93
C VAL A 327 30.91 -0.10 13.85
N ASP A 328 31.85 -0.69 14.58
CA ASP A 328 31.93 -2.14 14.70
C ASP A 328 30.65 -2.71 15.30
N CYS A 329 30.14 -3.77 14.69
CA CYS A 329 28.95 -4.43 15.16
C CYS A 329 29.25 -5.18 16.46
N LYS A 330 28.72 -4.67 17.58
CA LYS A 330 28.89 -5.25 18.91
C LYS A 330 28.42 -6.72 19.01
N TYR A 331 27.57 -7.16 18.09
CA TYR A 331 27.02 -8.52 18.05
C TYR A 331 27.77 -9.48 17.12
N CYS A 332 28.68 -9.00 16.26
CA CYS A 332 29.39 -9.81 15.28
C CYS A 332 30.89 -9.92 15.60
N LEU A 333 31.21 -10.46 16.79
CA LEU A 333 32.56 -10.52 17.35
C LEU A 333 33.62 -11.19 16.45
N ARG A 334 33.21 -12.13 15.58
CA ARG A 334 34.14 -12.89 14.74
C ARG A 334 34.47 -12.22 13.40
N ASN A 335 33.56 -11.40 12.86
CA ASN A 335 33.63 -10.96 11.46
C ASN A 335 33.94 -9.47 11.31
N LYS A 336 34.27 -8.73 12.39
CA LYS A 336 34.47 -7.27 12.39
C LYS A 336 33.45 -6.56 11.50
N HIS A 337 32.18 -6.95 11.64
CA HIS A 337 31.14 -6.48 10.75
C HIS A 337 30.93 -4.99 11.00
N ILE A 338 31.07 -4.17 9.96
CA ILE A 338 30.89 -2.72 10.07
C ILE A 338 29.41 -2.39 9.84
N PHE A 339 28.85 -1.62 10.76
CA PHE A 339 27.52 -1.04 10.61
C PHE A 339 27.66 0.46 10.28
N SER A 340 27.18 0.85 9.11
CA SER A 340 27.23 2.21 8.63
C SER A 340 25.89 2.91 8.83
N ARG A 341 25.95 4.15 9.32
CA ARG A 341 24.81 5.06 9.43
C ARG A 341 25.04 6.22 8.48
N TYR A 342 24.02 6.56 7.70
CA TYR A 342 24.04 7.71 6.81
C TYR A 342 22.90 8.65 7.18
N PHE A 343 23.24 9.89 7.48
CA PHE A 343 22.31 10.98 7.68
C PHE A 343 22.48 11.96 6.53
N VAL A 344 21.51 12.01 5.62
CA VAL A 344 21.60 12.77 4.37
C VAL A 344 20.61 13.93 4.44
N VAL A 345 21.06 15.15 4.15
CA VAL A 345 20.21 16.34 4.17
C VAL A 345 20.15 16.95 2.78
N TRP A 346 18.93 16.99 2.23
CA TRP A 346 18.62 17.56 0.92
C TRP A 346 17.96 18.93 1.07
N ASP A 347 18.39 19.90 0.27
CA ASP A 347 17.61 21.11 0.05
C ASP A 347 16.42 20.79 -0.87
N ASN A 348 15.22 20.73 -0.28
CA ASN A 348 14.03 20.40 -1.02
C ASN A 348 13.57 21.53 -1.95
N GLU A 349 13.94 22.78 -1.69
CA GLU A 349 13.63 23.88 -2.62
C GLU A 349 14.37 23.66 -3.94
N PHE A 350 15.66 23.33 -3.85
CA PHE A 350 16.48 22.98 -5.01
C PHE A 350 16.00 21.70 -5.72
N ALA A 351 15.78 20.63 -4.96
CA ALA A 351 15.31 19.36 -5.53
C ALA A 351 13.95 19.50 -6.24
N SER A 352 13.06 20.36 -5.71
CA SER A 352 11.77 20.62 -6.34
C SER A 352 11.89 21.41 -7.65
N ALA A 353 12.86 22.34 -7.74
CA ALA A 353 13.14 23.09 -8.96
C ALA A 353 13.70 22.15 -10.05
N HIS A 354 14.60 21.23 -9.68
CA HIS A 354 15.11 20.20 -10.59
C HIS A 354 13.98 19.28 -11.08
N ARG A 355 13.14 18.75 -10.19
CA ARG A 355 12.01 17.88 -10.59
C ARG A 355 11.02 18.55 -11.54
N ARG A 356 10.83 19.88 -11.45
CA ARG A 356 9.98 20.62 -12.40
C ARG A 356 10.63 20.78 -13.78
N LYS A 357 11.96 20.89 -13.85
CA LYS A 357 12.68 21.02 -15.13
C LYS A 357 12.69 19.73 -15.96
N PHE A 358 12.63 18.57 -15.30
CA PHE A 358 12.81 17.27 -15.96
C PHE A 358 11.56 16.39 -16.07
N ASN A 359 10.45 16.73 -15.41
CA ASN A 359 9.16 16.08 -15.69
C ASN A 359 8.47 16.79 -16.86
N PHE A 360 8.78 16.35 -18.08
CA PHE A 360 7.90 16.58 -19.24
C PHE A 360 6.60 15.77 -19.07
N PRO A 361 5.44 16.30 -19.55
CA PRO A 361 4.10 15.82 -19.21
C PRO A 361 3.81 14.35 -19.53
#